data_AF-A0A534QRJ2-F1
#
_entry.id   AF-A0A534QRJ2-F1
#
_cell.length_a   1.000
_cell.length_b   1.000
_cell.length_c   1.000
_cell.angle_alpha   90.00
_cell.angle_beta   90.00
_cell.angle_gamma   90.00
#
_symmetry.space_group_name_H-M   'P 1'
#
loop_
_entity.id
_entity.type
_entity.pdbx_description
1 polymer ?
#
loop_
_entity_poly.entity_id
_entity_poly.type
_entity_poly.pdbx_seq_one_letter_code
_entity_poly.pdbx_strand_id
1 'polypeptide(L)'
;MRTFGSGDTPITATGVTADDGGWRIERTDAGAVPLFEVPLPGVERTILTYRARMKASDVKGKAYLEMWVRVPGRGEFFARGLAQPLQGSSGWATYEIPFFLSEKGVRADLVKLNVAFEGGGTVWIKDVELLKAGLRS
;
A
#
# COMPACT_ATOMS: atom_id res chain seq x y z
N MET A 1 13.87 4.88 4.23
CA MET A 1 13.13 4.62 2.99
C MET A 1 13.25 3.14 2.69
N ARG A 2 12.15 2.45 2.42
CA ARG A 2 12.13 1.07 1.89
C ARG A 2 11.54 1.15 0.48
N THR A 3 12.15 0.46 -0.48
CA THR A 3 11.71 0.42 -1.87
C THR A 3 11.64 -1.03 -2.30
N PHE A 4 10.62 -1.39 -3.08
CA PHE A 4 10.42 -2.73 -3.60
C PHE A 4 10.41 -2.68 -5.13
N GLY A 5 11.19 -3.57 -5.75
CA GLY A 5 11.27 -3.73 -7.20
C GLY A 5 10.97 -5.16 -7.62
N SER A 6 11.05 -5.45 -8.92
CA SER A 6 10.69 -6.77 -9.50
C SER A 6 11.46 -7.97 -8.94
N GLY A 7 12.56 -7.77 -8.21
CA GLY A 7 13.29 -8.84 -7.51
C GLY A 7 12.69 -9.20 -6.13
N ASP A 8 11.81 -8.36 -5.58
CA ASP A 8 11.13 -8.63 -4.31
C ASP A 8 9.91 -9.54 -4.52
N THR A 9 9.61 -10.37 -3.52
CA THR A 9 8.49 -11.31 -3.58
C THR A 9 7.33 -10.79 -2.73
N PRO A 10 6.15 -10.53 -3.31
CA PRO A 10 4.96 -10.21 -2.55
C PRO A 10 4.54 -11.37 -1.65
N ILE A 11 3.95 -11.05 -0.50
CA ILE A 11 3.47 -12.04 0.48
C ILE A 11 2.27 -12.82 -0.07
N THR A 12 1.39 -12.15 -0.82
CA THR A 12 0.29 -12.81 -1.53
C THR A 12 0.81 -13.47 -2.80
N ALA A 13 0.76 -14.80 -2.86
CA ALA A 13 1.16 -15.56 -4.06
C ALA A 13 0.01 -15.68 -5.09
N THR A 14 -1.22 -15.90 -4.63
CA THR A 14 -2.36 -16.15 -5.52
C THR A 14 -2.86 -14.86 -6.17
N GLY A 15 -2.93 -14.82 -7.49
CA GLY A 15 -3.43 -13.66 -8.24
C GLY A 15 -2.44 -12.49 -8.27
N VAL A 16 -1.18 -12.69 -7.89
CA VAL A 16 -0.11 -11.69 -7.99
C VAL A 16 1.05 -12.29 -8.77
N THR A 17 1.44 -11.64 -9.87
CA THR A 17 2.52 -12.11 -10.77
C THR A 17 3.45 -10.97 -11.11
N ALA A 18 4.73 -11.27 -11.38
CA ALA A 18 5.68 -10.26 -11.83
C ALA A 18 5.35 -9.83 -13.28
N ASP A 19 5.22 -8.52 -13.52
CA ASP A 19 4.89 -7.95 -14.84
C ASP A 19 5.25 -6.45 -14.91
N ASP A 20 5.60 -5.95 -16.10
CA ASP A 20 5.88 -4.52 -16.39
C ASP A 20 6.80 -3.82 -15.35
N GLY A 21 7.81 -4.56 -14.86
CA GLY A 21 8.79 -4.07 -13.87
C GLY A 21 8.28 -3.99 -12.42
N GLY A 22 7.09 -4.52 -12.15
CA GLY A 22 6.51 -4.65 -10.82
C GLY A 22 5.60 -5.87 -10.75
N TRP A 23 4.35 -5.68 -10.32
CA TRP A 23 3.40 -6.77 -10.13
C TRP A 23 2.05 -6.48 -10.77
N ARG A 24 1.48 -7.51 -11.41
CA ARG A 24 0.10 -7.58 -11.88
C ARG A 24 -0.74 -8.32 -10.85
N ILE A 25 -1.83 -7.70 -10.43
CA ILE A 25 -2.78 -8.21 -9.44
C ILE A 25 -4.11 -8.44 -10.13
N GLU A 26 -4.58 -9.68 -10.14
CA GLU A 26 -5.86 -10.09 -10.70
C GLU A 26 -6.83 -10.52 -9.61
N ARG A 27 -8.03 -9.94 -9.62
CA ARG A 27 -9.07 -10.21 -8.64
C ARG A 27 -10.40 -10.52 -9.31
N THR A 28 -11.16 -11.42 -8.71
CA THR A 28 -12.55 -11.73 -9.08
C THR A 28 -13.57 -11.11 -8.13
N ASP A 29 -13.11 -10.73 -6.93
CA ASP A 29 -13.91 -10.32 -5.77
C ASP A 29 -13.19 -9.21 -4.98
N ALA A 30 -13.96 -8.56 -4.09
CA ALA A 30 -13.47 -7.53 -3.19
C ALA A 30 -12.46 -8.09 -2.18
N GLY A 31 -11.62 -7.21 -1.61
CA GLY A 31 -10.68 -7.57 -0.55
C GLY A 31 -9.36 -6.83 -0.65
N ALA A 32 -8.59 -6.88 0.44
CA ALA A 32 -7.21 -6.39 0.46
C ALA A 32 -6.27 -7.47 -0.10
N VAL A 33 -5.27 -7.03 -0.86
CA VAL A 33 -4.16 -7.84 -1.36
C VAL A 33 -2.88 -7.36 -0.67
N PRO A 34 -2.41 -8.07 0.38
CA PRO A 34 -1.15 -7.76 1.03
C PRO A 34 0.04 -8.02 0.11
N LEU A 35 0.86 -7.00 -0.11
CA LEU A 35 2.06 -7.12 -0.93
C LEU A 35 3.29 -7.28 -0.06
N PHE A 36 3.51 -6.37 0.89
CA PHE A 36 4.72 -6.35 1.70
C PHE A 36 4.43 -6.04 3.15
N GLU A 37 5.26 -6.62 4.02
CA GLU A 37 5.33 -6.29 5.43
C GLU A 37 6.69 -5.68 5.74
N VAL A 38 6.68 -4.54 6.41
CA VAL A 38 7.87 -3.76 6.71
C VAL A 38 8.01 -3.62 8.22
N PRO A 39 8.93 -4.37 8.85
CA PRO A 39 9.29 -4.15 10.24
C PRO A 39 9.80 -2.73 10.44
N LEU A 40 9.24 -2.02 11.42
CA LEU A 40 9.55 -0.63 11.76
C LEU A 40 9.63 -0.44 13.29
N PRO A 41 10.52 -1.14 13.99
CA PRO A 41 10.52 -1.19 15.44
C PRO A 41 10.69 0.19 16.07
N GLY A 42 9.73 0.59 16.91
CA GLY A 42 9.83 1.77 17.77
C GLY A 42 9.65 3.11 17.05
N VAL A 43 9.07 3.12 15.84
CA VAL A 43 8.88 4.36 15.07
C VAL A 43 7.73 5.18 15.67
N GLU A 44 8.00 6.42 16.04
CA GLU A 44 7.02 7.40 16.53
C GLU A 44 7.31 8.80 15.96
N ARG A 45 6.38 9.73 16.11
CA ARG A 45 6.52 11.15 15.71
C ARG A 45 6.98 11.34 14.26
N THR A 46 6.33 10.62 13.35
CA THR A 46 6.69 10.60 11.93
C THR A 46 5.46 10.62 11.03
N ILE A 47 5.66 10.99 9.77
CA ILE A 47 4.75 10.70 8.69
C ILE A 47 5.33 9.51 7.92
N LEU A 48 4.50 8.49 7.73
CA LEU A 48 4.76 7.38 6.82
C LEU A 48 4.02 7.68 5.52
N THR A 49 4.68 7.56 4.38
CA THR A 49 4.03 7.71 3.07
C THR A 49 4.22 6.44 2.28
N TYR A 50 3.12 5.81 1.91
CA TYR A 50 3.13 4.72 0.94
C TYR A 50 2.87 5.34 -0.43
N ARG A 51 3.83 5.18 -1.34
CA ARG A 51 3.78 5.68 -2.71
C ARG A 51 4.01 4.54 -3.71
N ALA A 52 3.29 4.56 -4.81
CA ALA A 52 3.52 3.65 -5.94
C ALA A 52 3.00 4.26 -7.25
N ARG A 53 3.44 3.71 -8.38
CA ARG A 53 2.76 3.90 -9.66
C ARG A 53 1.77 2.77 -9.89
N MET A 54 0.58 3.10 -10.34
CA MET A 54 -0.49 2.13 -10.59
C MET A 54 -1.19 2.39 -11.92
N LYS A 55 -1.67 1.34 -12.57
CA LYS A 55 -2.61 1.37 -13.71
C LYS A 55 -3.65 0.28 -13.52
N ALA A 56 -4.79 0.38 -14.21
CA ALA A 56 -5.88 -0.56 -14.07
C ALA A 56 -6.45 -1.02 -15.42
N SER A 57 -7.05 -2.22 -15.41
CA SER A 57 -7.93 -2.71 -16.47
C SER A 57 -9.18 -3.30 -15.83
N ASP A 58 -10.33 -2.86 -16.31
CA ASP A 58 -11.66 -3.39 -15.99
C ASP A 58 -11.99 -3.54 -14.49
N VAL A 59 -11.45 -2.65 -13.65
CA VAL A 59 -11.76 -2.62 -12.21
C VAL A 59 -13.25 -2.36 -12.01
N LYS A 60 -13.93 -3.33 -11.41
CA LYS A 60 -15.34 -3.27 -11.01
C LYS A 60 -15.43 -2.67 -9.61
N GLY A 61 -16.17 -1.57 -9.49
CA GLY A 61 -16.12 -0.73 -8.28
C GLY A 61 -14.89 0.16 -8.29
N LYS A 62 -14.05 0.06 -7.26
CA LYS A 62 -12.81 0.83 -7.10
C LYS A 62 -11.69 -0.04 -6.55
N ALA A 63 -10.45 0.36 -6.81
CA ALA A 63 -9.26 -0.15 -6.14
C ALA A 63 -8.44 1.00 -5.56
N TYR A 64 -7.73 0.73 -4.46
CA TYR A 64 -7.03 1.75 -3.68
C TYR A 64 -5.67 1.26 -3.24
N LEU A 65 -4.73 2.20 -3.14
CA LEU A 65 -3.57 2.04 -2.28
C LEU A 65 -4.04 2.05 -0.81
N GLU A 66 -3.56 1.10 -0.02
CA GLU A 66 -3.91 0.95 1.40
C GLU A 66 -2.68 0.57 2.22
N MET A 67 -2.52 1.16 3.40
CA MET A 67 -1.51 0.74 4.36
C MET A 67 -2.13 0.50 5.72
N TRP A 68 -1.62 -0.50 6.44
CA TRP A 68 -1.94 -0.77 7.84
C TRP A 68 -0.70 -0.60 8.70
N VAL A 69 -0.84 0.08 9.82
CA VAL A 69 0.23 0.37 10.78
C VAL A 69 -0.14 -0.29 12.10
N ARG A 70 0.70 -1.20 12.57
CA ARG A 70 0.53 -1.85 13.87
C ARG A 70 1.21 -1.05 14.96
N VAL A 71 0.49 -0.83 16.06
CA VAL A 71 0.99 -0.26 17.30
C VAL A 71 0.78 -1.29 18.41
N PRO A 72 1.85 -1.90 18.94
CA PRO A 72 1.75 -2.89 20.01
C PRO A 72 0.95 -2.38 21.20
N GLY A 73 0.00 -3.20 21.68
CA GLY A 73 -0.90 -2.87 22.78
C GLY A 73 -2.04 -1.90 22.43
N ARG A 74 -2.08 -1.32 21.22
CA ARG A 74 -3.17 -0.43 20.77
C ARG A 74 -3.93 -0.94 19.54
N GLY A 75 -3.37 -1.88 18.78
CA GLY A 75 -4.02 -2.51 17.62
C GLY A 75 -3.41 -2.09 16.28
N GLU A 76 -4.19 -2.22 15.21
CA GLU A 76 -3.79 -1.81 13.85
C GLU A 76 -4.70 -0.68 13.36
N PHE A 77 -4.09 0.28 12.66
CA PHE A 77 -4.74 1.46 12.10
C PHE A 77 -4.42 1.53 10.61
N PHE A 78 -5.31 2.07 9.78
CA PHE A 78 -5.07 2.11 8.34
C PHE A 78 -5.25 3.49 7.73
N ALA A 79 -4.59 3.68 6.59
CA ALA A 79 -4.88 4.76 5.64
C ALA A 79 -5.25 4.14 4.29
N ARG A 80 -6.17 4.78 3.56
CA ARG A 80 -6.61 4.34 2.23
C ARG A 80 -6.77 5.55 1.30
N GLY A 81 -6.40 5.39 0.04
CA GLY A 81 -6.37 6.45 -0.98
C GLY A 81 -7.74 6.85 -1.52
N LEU A 82 -8.70 7.20 -0.66
CA LEU A 82 -10.09 7.45 -1.05
C LEU A 82 -10.27 8.60 -2.04
N ALA A 83 -9.36 9.57 -2.06
CA ALA A 83 -9.41 10.73 -2.96
C ALA A 83 -9.01 10.41 -4.40
N GLN A 84 -8.22 9.33 -4.62
CA GLN A 84 -7.72 8.94 -5.94
C GLN A 84 -7.85 7.41 -6.11
N PRO A 85 -9.07 6.88 -6.24
CA PRO A 85 -9.26 5.47 -6.58
C PRO A 85 -8.82 5.17 -8.00
N LEU A 86 -8.45 3.92 -8.27
CA LEU A 86 -8.52 3.33 -9.60
C LEU A 86 -9.95 2.86 -9.86
N GLN A 87 -10.46 3.10 -11.05
CA GLN A 87 -11.79 2.67 -11.49
C GLN A 87 -11.78 2.38 -12.99
N GLY A 88 -12.45 1.30 -13.42
CA GLY A 88 -12.44 0.87 -14.81
C GLY A 88 -11.03 0.59 -15.31
N SER A 89 -10.68 1.19 -16.44
CA SER A 89 -9.35 1.08 -17.04
C SER A 89 -8.65 2.44 -17.04
N SER A 90 -7.37 2.46 -16.68
CA SER A 90 -6.57 3.69 -16.59
C SER A 90 -5.11 3.42 -16.93
N GLY A 91 -4.41 4.47 -17.38
CA GLY A 91 -2.97 4.44 -17.59
C GLY A 91 -2.17 4.58 -16.29
N TRP A 92 -0.85 4.53 -16.40
CA TRP A 92 0.06 4.69 -15.28
C TRP A 92 -0.03 6.09 -14.65
N ALA A 93 -0.42 6.17 -13.39
CA ALA A 93 -0.35 7.37 -12.57
C ALA A 93 0.34 7.08 -11.23
N THR A 94 0.80 8.13 -10.56
CA THR A 94 1.38 8.03 -9.21
C THR A 94 0.29 8.18 -8.17
N TYR A 95 0.28 7.28 -7.20
CA TYR A 95 -0.63 7.27 -6.06
C TYR A 95 0.18 7.30 -4.79
N GLU A 96 -0.25 8.09 -3.81
CA GLU A 96 0.37 8.13 -2.50
C GLU A 96 -0.67 8.38 -1.41
N ILE A 97 -0.43 7.78 -0.25
CA ILE A 97 -1.23 8.02 0.95
C ILE A 97 -0.31 8.28 2.14
N PRO A 98 -0.61 9.30 2.95
CA PRO A 98 0.10 9.54 4.20
C PRO A 98 -0.58 8.81 5.37
N PHE A 99 0.22 8.41 6.36
CA PHE A 99 -0.22 7.99 7.69
C PHE A 99 0.57 8.77 8.75
N PHE A 100 -0.14 9.46 9.64
CA PHE A 100 0.46 10.36 10.63
C PHE A 100 0.57 9.67 11.99
N LEU A 101 1.80 9.39 12.43
CA LEU A 101 2.11 8.95 13.79
C LEU A 101 2.54 10.17 14.63
N SER A 102 1.58 11.00 15.05
CA SER A 102 1.84 12.27 15.72
C SER A 102 1.91 12.19 17.25
N GLU A 103 1.22 11.23 17.87
CA GLU A 103 1.13 11.10 19.33
C GLU A 103 2.45 10.60 19.93
N LYS A 104 2.93 11.28 20.98
CA LYS A 104 4.12 10.87 21.73
C LYS A 104 3.85 9.56 22.47
N GLY A 105 4.76 8.58 22.37
CA GLY A 105 4.60 7.27 23.01
C GLY A 105 3.76 6.27 22.19
N VAL A 106 3.19 6.68 21.06
CA VAL A 106 2.60 5.77 20.07
C VAL A 106 3.69 5.29 19.13
N ARG A 107 4.15 4.06 19.37
CA ARG A 107 5.26 3.45 18.65
C ARG A 107 4.76 2.35 17.74
N ALA A 108 4.83 2.59 16.44
CA ALA A 108 4.60 1.55 15.46
C ALA A 108 5.77 0.54 15.44
N ASP A 109 5.47 -0.69 15.04
CA ASP A 109 6.50 -1.74 14.88
C ASP A 109 6.39 -2.51 13.56
N LEU A 110 5.28 -2.37 12.84
CA LEU A 110 5.03 -3.03 11.57
C LEU A 110 4.14 -2.17 10.67
N VAL A 111 4.45 -2.16 9.37
CA VAL A 111 3.57 -1.61 8.33
C VAL A 111 3.28 -2.69 7.29
N LYS A 112 2.01 -2.82 6.90
CA LYS A 112 1.55 -3.67 5.80
C LYS A 112 1.17 -2.79 4.61
N LEU A 113 1.70 -3.09 3.44
CA LEU A 113 1.43 -2.38 2.19
C LEU A 113 0.50 -3.23 1.31
N ASN A 114 -0.67 -2.69 1.01
CA ASN A 114 -1.75 -3.42 0.34
C ASN A 114 -2.26 -2.68 -0.90
N VAL A 115 -2.98 -3.41 -1.76
CA VAL A 115 -3.96 -2.84 -2.69
C VAL A 115 -5.33 -3.39 -2.31
N ALA A 116 -6.29 -2.51 -2.03
CA ALA A 116 -7.65 -2.89 -1.64
C ALA A 116 -8.60 -2.76 -2.84
N PHE A 117 -9.44 -3.78 -3.06
CA PHE A 117 -10.43 -3.84 -4.13
C PHE A 117 -11.85 -3.87 -3.56
N GLU A 118 -12.78 -3.15 -4.20
CA GLU A 118 -14.23 -3.25 -3.94
C GLU A 118 -14.92 -4.30 -4.82
N GLY A 119 -14.20 -4.88 -5.80
CA GLY A 119 -14.70 -5.89 -6.72
C GLY A 119 -13.57 -6.46 -7.59
N GLY A 120 -13.91 -7.23 -8.62
CA GLY A 120 -12.91 -7.81 -9.52
C GLY A 120 -12.22 -6.79 -10.44
N GLY A 121 -11.17 -7.23 -11.13
CA GLY A 121 -10.41 -6.42 -12.09
C GLY A 121 -8.92 -6.71 -12.03
N THR A 122 -8.15 -5.96 -12.83
CA THR A 122 -6.68 -6.04 -12.83
C THR A 122 -6.07 -4.70 -12.44
N VAL A 123 -5.10 -4.73 -11.54
CA VAL A 123 -4.24 -3.58 -11.21
C VAL A 123 -2.80 -3.98 -11.43
N TRP A 124 -2.02 -3.10 -12.03
CA TRP A 124 -0.57 -3.21 -12.01
C TRP A 124 -0.02 -2.17 -11.05
N ILE A 125 1.03 -2.55 -10.33
CA ILE A 125 1.70 -1.69 -9.36
C ILE A 125 3.22 -1.84 -9.50
N LYS A 126 3.94 -0.71 -9.48
CA LYS A 126 5.41 -0.67 -9.49
C LYS A 126 5.92 0.57 -8.76
N ASP A 127 7.25 0.65 -8.62
CA ASP A 127 7.91 1.74 -7.90
C ASP A 127 7.35 1.89 -6.46
N VAL A 128 7.17 0.75 -5.76
CA VAL A 128 6.55 0.67 -4.44
C VAL A 128 7.52 1.18 -3.39
N GLU A 129 7.13 2.21 -2.66
CA GLU A 129 7.98 2.89 -1.68
C GLU A 129 7.25 3.13 -0.36
N LEU A 130 7.95 2.86 0.74
CA LEU A 130 7.61 3.34 2.08
C LEU A 130 8.61 4.40 2.51
N LEU A 131 8.13 5.65 2.50
CA LEU A 131 8.89 6.82 2.91
C LEU A 131 8.61 7.15 4.38
N LYS A 132 9.61 7.74 5.03
CA LYS A 132 9.51 8.20 6.42
C LYS A 132 10.03 9.63 6.50
N ALA A 133 9.19 10.56 6.94
CA ALA A 133 9.56 11.95 7.18
C ALA A 133 9.30 12.31 8.65
N GLY A 134 10.30 12.88 9.32
CA GLY A 134 10.13 13.36 10.69
C GLY A 134 9.11 14.49 10.76
N LEU A 135 8.32 14.52 11.84
CA LEU A 135 7.50 15.70 12.13
C LEU A 135 8.44 16.83 12.56
N ARG A 136 8.45 17.94 11.81
CA ARG A 136 9.18 19.13 12.22
C ARG A 136 8.60 19.62 13.55
N SER A 137 9.49 19.86 14.52
CA SER A 137 9.20 20.43 15.83
C SER A 137 8.73 21.87 15.73
#